data_AF-A0A814C934-F1
#
_entry.id   AF-A0A814C934-F1
#
_cell.length_a   1.000
_cell.length_b   1.000
_cell.length_c   1.000
_cell.angle_alpha   90.00
_cell.angle_beta   90.00
_cell.angle_gamma   90.00
#
_symmetry.space_group_name_H-M   'P 1'
#
loop_
_entity.id
_entity.type
_entity.pdbx_description
1 polymer ?
#
loop_
_entity_poly.entity_id
_entity_poly.type
_entity_poly.pdbx_seq_one_letter_code
_entity_poly.pdbx_strand_id
1 'polypeptide(L)'
;MTTNTQDNICIRCHIREKFLETFKKCFYCSKKHCNQCWTELQISDDYKLLIEKFPKIKRICTTCIKNLFQYSQSKKQENYIDDDYQLALAISLSQNDADEKMKQKRKLDDDDTDIQIENKPNNNREDLLEKTGEAIERFMNRAKSNYQRNRDVISDTALLSAFILLQTCANDLEQLKYDLDHQRQHYETLQEKLTELRDAREALNMLRYEHHEKKRQEQNHFDHQRRLLMIQKVADLRQYKHTQIANYQENYFQHLLQEEYQMNERLKQQKLIKQVQFGS
;
A
#
# COMPACT_ATOMS: atom_id res chain seq x y z
N MET A 1 51.15 -47.78 -8.53
CA MET A 1 51.78 -46.55 -9.07
C MET A 1 51.27 -46.35 -10.50
N THR A 2 50.20 -45.59 -10.68
CA THR A 2 49.66 -45.25 -12.01
C THR A 2 49.95 -43.78 -12.26
N THR A 3 51.01 -43.50 -13.02
CA THR A 3 51.39 -42.16 -13.43
C THR A 3 50.38 -41.63 -14.44
N ASN A 4 49.54 -40.72 -13.96
CA ASN A 4 48.52 -40.01 -14.70
C ASN A 4 49.21 -39.03 -15.67
N THR A 5 49.49 -39.45 -16.91
CA THR A 5 49.92 -38.56 -17.99
C THR A 5 48.71 -37.74 -18.43
N GLN A 6 48.40 -36.68 -17.68
CA GLN A 6 47.47 -35.65 -18.12
C GLN A 6 48.09 -34.96 -19.34
N ASP A 7 47.58 -35.31 -20.51
CA ASP A 7 47.98 -34.72 -21.79
C ASP A 7 47.93 -33.18 -21.73
N ASN A 8 49.09 -32.55 -21.96
CA ASN A 8 49.24 -31.10 -22.05
C ASN A 8 48.67 -30.60 -23.38
N ILE A 9 47.35 -30.42 -23.40
CA ILE A 9 46.56 -29.99 -24.57
C ILE A 9 45.88 -28.65 -24.27
N CYS A 10 45.89 -27.73 -25.25
CA CYS A 10 45.12 -26.48 -25.16
C CYS A 10 43.63 -26.78 -25.16
N ILE A 11 42.87 -26.29 -24.17
CA ILE A 11 41.43 -26.59 -24.08
C ILE A 11 40.61 -26.04 -25.26
N ARG A 12 41.13 -25.04 -25.98
CA ARG A 12 40.37 -24.33 -27.02
C ARG A 12 40.71 -24.77 -28.44
N CYS A 13 41.97 -25.05 -28.74
CA CYS A 13 42.41 -25.50 -30.08
C CYS A 13 42.92 -26.94 -30.12
N HIS A 14 42.93 -27.64 -28.98
CA HIS A 14 43.41 -29.02 -28.85
C HIS A 14 44.85 -29.30 -29.31
N ILE A 15 45.68 -28.27 -29.47
CA ILE A 15 47.10 -28.41 -29.82
C ILE A 15 47.88 -28.97 -28.61
N ARG A 16 48.72 -29.98 -28.87
CA ARG A 16 49.62 -30.63 -27.91
C ARG A 16 50.91 -29.82 -27.71
N GLU A 17 51.46 -29.88 -26.50
CA GLU A 17 52.60 -29.08 -26.05
C GLU A 17 53.90 -29.28 -26.85
N LYS A 18 54.05 -30.37 -27.61
CA LYS A 18 55.22 -30.63 -28.46
C LYS A 18 55.49 -29.58 -29.54
N PHE A 19 54.56 -28.66 -29.83
CA PHE A 19 54.67 -27.68 -30.91
C PHE A 19 54.70 -26.21 -30.46
N LEU A 20 54.57 -25.90 -29.16
CA LEU A 20 54.49 -24.51 -28.67
C LEU A 20 55.22 -24.36 -27.33
N GLU A 21 56.12 -23.38 -27.25
CA GLU A 21 57.10 -23.27 -26.16
C GLU A 21 56.54 -22.87 -24.78
N THR A 22 55.30 -22.39 -24.66
CA THR A 22 54.69 -22.08 -23.34
C THR A 22 53.15 -22.18 -23.32
N PHE A 23 52.59 -22.83 -22.29
CA PHE A 23 51.15 -22.86 -21.98
C PHE A 23 50.86 -22.04 -20.72
N LYS A 24 49.78 -21.25 -20.73
CA LYS A 24 49.35 -20.44 -19.59
C LYS A 24 48.07 -20.99 -18.98
N LYS A 25 47.98 -21.02 -17.64
CA LYS A 25 46.80 -21.47 -16.89
C LYS A 25 45.85 -20.30 -16.63
N CYS A 26 44.57 -20.49 -16.94
CA CYS A 26 43.53 -19.53 -16.58
C CYS A 26 43.26 -19.56 -15.07
N PHE A 27 43.18 -18.40 -14.42
CA PHE A 27 42.89 -18.26 -13.00
C PHE A 27 41.43 -18.64 -12.66
N TYR A 28 40.48 -18.36 -13.55
CA TYR A 28 39.05 -18.57 -13.29
C TYR A 28 38.62 -20.01 -13.54
N CYS A 29 39.07 -20.64 -14.63
CA CYS A 29 38.67 -22.00 -14.98
C CYS A 29 39.77 -23.05 -14.83
N SER A 30 40.96 -22.67 -14.34
CA SER A 30 42.13 -23.54 -14.10
C SER A 30 42.67 -24.32 -15.32
N LYS A 31 42.10 -24.09 -16.51
CA LYS A 31 42.42 -24.79 -17.77
C LYS A 31 43.68 -24.21 -18.44
N LYS A 32 44.46 -25.07 -19.12
CA LYS A 32 45.65 -24.68 -19.89
C LYS A 32 45.26 -24.20 -21.29
N HIS A 33 45.85 -23.08 -21.70
CA HIS A 33 45.66 -22.49 -23.03
C HIS A 33 47.02 -22.20 -23.66
N CYS A 34 47.14 -22.39 -24.98
CA CYS A 34 48.32 -21.97 -25.73
C CYS A 34 48.36 -20.45 -25.91
N ASN A 35 49.53 -19.88 -26.21
CA ASN A 35 49.72 -18.43 -26.40
C ASN A 35 48.87 -17.79 -27.52
N GLN A 36 48.36 -18.55 -28.50
CA GLN A 36 47.42 -18.01 -29.50
C GLN A 36 45.96 -17.99 -29.02
N CYS A 37 45.57 -18.94 -28.17
CA CYS A 37 44.25 -18.95 -27.54
C CYS A 37 44.19 -18.06 -26.28
N TRP A 38 45.37 -17.73 -25.75
CA TRP A 38 45.61 -16.81 -24.66
C TRP A 38 46.05 -15.48 -25.26
N THR A 39 45.12 -14.55 -25.47
CA THR A 39 45.52 -13.20 -25.84
C THR A 39 46.12 -12.52 -24.61
N GLU A 40 47.40 -12.16 -24.71
CA GLU A 40 47.87 -10.95 -24.05
C GLU A 40 46.99 -9.82 -24.61
N LEU A 41 46.19 -9.17 -23.76
CA LEU A 41 45.27 -8.13 -24.20
C LEU A 41 46.04 -7.10 -25.04
N GLN A 42 45.80 -7.06 -26.35
CA GLN A 42 45.93 -5.81 -27.08
C GLN A 42 44.70 -4.98 -26.69
N ILE A 43 44.99 -3.97 -25.89
CA ILE A 43 44.04 -3.25 -25.05
C ILE A 43 43.16 -2.37 -25.93
N SER A 44 41.88 -2.72 -26.08
CA SER A 44 40.84 -1.71 -26.33
C SER A 44 40.67 -0.87 -25.05
N ASP A 45 40.54 0.45 -25.20
CA ASP A 45 40.57 1.41 -24.08
C ASP A 45 39.51 1.14 -23.00
N ASP A 46 38.44 0.43 -23.34
CA ASP A 46 37.37 0.03 -22.42
C ASP A 46 37.84 -0.93 -21.30
N TYR A 47 38.97 -1.63 -21.50
CA TYR A 47 39.44 -2.67 -20.59
C TYR A 47 40.61 -2.25 -19.68
N LYS A 48 41.18 -1.04 -19.88
CA LYS A 48 42.30 -0.49 -19.09
C LYS A 48 41.95 -0.32 -17.61
N LEU A 49 40.78 0.29 -17.34
CA LEU A 49 40.29 0.60 -15.98
C LEU A 49 40.01 -0.65 -15.13
N LEU A 50 39.58 -1.75 -15.76
CA LEU A 50 39.31 -3.02 -15.07
C LEU A 50 40.60 -3.76 -14.70
N ILE A 51 41.64 -3.65 -15.55
CA ILE A 51 42.94 -4.28 -15.33
C ILE A 51 43.72 -3.55 -14.22
N GLU A 52 43.59 -2.23 -14.10
CA GLU A 52 44.18 -1.44 -13.02
C GLU A 52 43.57 -1.77 -11.65
N LYS A 53 42.24 -1.93 -11.56
CA LYS A 53 41.58 -2.29 -10.30
C LYS A 53 41.77 -3.74 -9.87
N PHE A 54 42.04 -4.66 -10.79
CA PHE A 54 42.14 -6.09 -10.50
C PHE A 54 43.30 -6.76 -11.24
N PRO A 55 44.52 -6.80 -10.65
CA PRO A 55 45.72 -7.34 -11.32
C PRO A 55 45.62 -8.84 -11.65
N LYS A 56 44.68 -9.56 -11.01
CA LYS A 56 44.41 -10.98 -11.27
C LYS A 56 43.69 -11.23 -12.61
N ILE A 57 43.14 -10.20 -13.26
CA ILE A 57 42.43 -10.31 -14.55
C ILE A 57 43.39 -10.69 -15.70
N LYS A 58 44.68 -10.34 -15.61
CA LYS A 58 45.71 -10.69 -16.59
C LYS A 58 45.94 -12.20 -16.76
N ARG A 59 45.38 -13.04 -15.87
CA ARG A 59 45.46 -14.50 -15.93
C ARG A 59 44.13 -15.15 -16.31
N ILE A 60 43.16 -14.43 -16.88
CA ILE A 60 41.86 -15.01 -17.28
C ILE A 60 41.86 -15.28 -18.79
N CYS A 61 41.29 -16.42 -19.22
CA CYS A 61 41.15 -16.72 -20.64
C CYS A 61 40.01 -15.90 -21.29
N THR A 62 40.12 -15.70 -22.61
CA THR A 62 39.17 -14.91 -23.41
C THR A 62 37.71 -15.32 -23.25
N THR A 63 37.43 -16.61 -23.09
CA THR A 63 36.06 -17.12 -22.89
C THR A 63 35.49 -16.69 -21.54
N CYS A 64 36.28 -16.77 -20.47
CA CYS A 64 35.84 -16.37 -19.13
C CYS A 64 35.65 -14.84 -19.04
N ILE A 65 36.48 -14.05 -19.74
CA ILE A 65 36.31 -12.59 -19.81
C ILE A 65 34.99 -12.21 -20.51
N LYS A 66 34.68 -12.85 -21.65
CA LYS A 66 33.42 -12.60 -22.38
C LYS A 66 32.19 -12.91 -21.53
N ASN A 67 32.21 -14.01 -20.77
CA ASN A 67 31.12 -14.39 -19.87
C ASN A 67 30.96 -13.43 -18.68
N LEU A 68 32.07 -12.97 -18.09
CA LEU A 68 32.06 -11.95 -17.03
C LEU A 68 31.48 -10.62 -17.52
N PHE A 69 31.80 -10.24 -18.76
CA PHE A 69 31.28 -9.01 -19.37
C PHE A 69 29.78 -9.10 -19.68
N GLN A 70 29.33 -10.22 -20.26
CA GLN A 70 27.90 -10.49 -20.47
C GLN A 70 27.10 -10.47 -19.16
N TYR A 71 27.65 -11.04 -18.07
CA TYR A 71 27.03 -10.99 -16.74
C TYR A 71 26.94 -9.55 -16.19
N SER A 72 27.95 -8.71 -16.44
CA SER A 72 27.94 -7.31 -15.99
C SER A 72 26.92 -6.44 -16.74
N GLN A 73 26.68 -6.72 -18.04
CA GLN A 73 25.68 -5.98 -18.83
C GLN A 73 24.25 -6.40 -18.48
N SER A 74 24.00 -7.69 -18.27
CA SER A 74 22.68 -8.20 -17.86
C SER A 74 22.28 -7.68 -16.47
N LYS A 75 23.22 -7.57 -15.52
CA LYS A 75 22.96 -7.02 -14.19
C LYS A 75 22.66 -5.51 -14.16
N LYS A 76 23.09 -4.76 -15.19
CA LYS A 76 22.69 -3.36 -15.38
C LYS A 76 21.28 -3.22 -15.95
N GLN A 77 20.86 -4.16 -16.79
CA GLN A 77 19.48 -4.20 -17.33
C GLN A 77 18.47 -4.69 -16.28
N GLU A 78 18.79 -5.70 -15.48
CA GLU A 78 17.91 -6.19 -14.40
C GLU A 78 17.52 -5.08 -13.39
N ASN A 79 18.47 -4.21 -13.01
CA ASN A 79 18.18 -3.12 -12.09
C ASN A 79 17.28 -2.01 -12.68
N TYR A 80 17.24 -1.84 -14.00
CA TYR A 80 16.36 -0.87 -14.66
C TYR A 80 14.97 -1.45 -14.89
N ILE A 81 14.88 -2.75 -15.16
CA ILE A 81 13.63 -3.48 -15.36
C ILE A 81 12.83 -3.57 -14.04
N ASP A 82 13.50 -3.67 -12.88
CA ASP A 82 12.85 -3.74 -11.57
C ASP A 82 12.15 -2.42 -11.18
N ASP A 83 12.76 -1.27 -11.49
CA ASP A 83 12.16 0.05 -11.21
C ASP A 83 10.94 0.34 -12.11
N ASP A 84 10.99 -0.03 -13.39
CA ASP A 84 9.85 0.10 -14.33
C ASP A 84 8.71 -0.87 -13.99
N TYR A 85 9.04 -2.10 -13.55
CA TYR A 85 8.06 -3.07 -13.10
C TYR A 85 7.36 -2.61 -11.81
N GLN A 86 8.10 -2.03 -10.87
CA GLN A 86 7.55 -1.43 -9.66
C GLN A 86 6.65 -0.23 -9.97
N LEU A 87 7.01 0.61 -10.94
CA LEU A 87 6.18 1.74 -11.38
C LEU A 87 4.89 1.26 -12.06
N ALA A 88 4.97 0.25 -12.94
CA ALA A 88 3.82 -0.34 -13.62
C ALA A 88 2.85 -1.03 -12.64
N LEU A 89 3.38 -1.71 -11.62
CA LEU A 89 2.59 -2.33 -10.56
C LEU A 89 1.84 -1.27 -9.73
N ALA A 90 2.50 -0.15 -9.40
CA ALA A 90 1.87 0.96 -8.66
C ALA A 90 0.73 1.63 -9.45
N ILE A 91 0.90 1.82 -10.77
CA ILE A 91 -0.14 2.37 -11.65
C ILE A 91 -1.36 1.42 -11.70
N SER A 92 -1.11 0.11 -11.83
CA SER A 92 -2.17 -0.90 -11.90
C SER A 92 -2.97 -1.00 -10.60
N LEU A 93 -2.30 -0.94 -9.44
CA LEU A 93 -2.96 -0.91 -8.13
C LEU A 93 -3.81 0.35 -7.93
N SER A 94 -3.32 1.51 -8.39
CA SER A 94 -4.06 2.77 -8.34
C SER A 94 -5.33 2.76 -9.21
N GLN A 95 -5.27 2.14 -10.40
CA GLN A 95 -6.41 2.01 -11.31
C GLN A 95 -7.49 1.07 -10.74
N ASN A 96 -7.10 -0.06 -10.16
CA ASN A 96 -8.04 -1.00 -9.53
C ASN A 96 -8.77 -0.38 -8.32
N ASP A 97 -8.07 0.36 -7.47
CA ASP A 97 -8.66 1.07 -6.32
C ASP A 97 -9.67 2.15 -6.75
N ALA A 98 -9.48 2.78 -7.91
CA ALA A 98 -10.41 3.78 -8.46
C ALA A 98 -11.69 3.12 -9.04
N ASP A 99 -11.55 2.00 -9.74
CA ASP A 99 -12.66 1.27 -10.35
C ASP A 99 -13.59 0.61 -9.33
N GLU A 100 -13.04 0.11 -8.21
CA GLU A 100 -13.84 -0.45 -7.13
C GLU A 100 -14.71 0.61 -6.44
N LYS A 101 -14.17 1.81 -6.20
CA LYS A 101 -14.93 2.93 -5.63
C LYS A 101 -16.08 3.36 -6.55
N MET A 102 -15.86 3.36 -7.86
CA MET A 102 -16.90 3.67 -8.85
C MET A 102 -18.00 2.61 -8.90
N LYS A 103 -17.67 1.33 -8.71
CA LYS A 103 -18.68 0.24 -8.62
C LYS A 103 -19.47 0.29 -7.32
N GLN A 104 -18.84 0.62 -6.19
CA GLN A 104 -19.53 0.75 -4.91
C GLN A 104 -20.51 1.93 -4.88
N LYS A 105 -20.14 3.07 -5.51
CA LYS A 105 -21.03 4.23 -5.62
C LYS A 105 -22.31 3.90 -6.41
N ARG A 106 -22.18 3.20 -7.54
CA ARG A 106 -23.35 2.80 -8.36
C ARG A 106 -24.33 1.86 -7.64
N LYS A 107 -23.85 1.03 -6.71
CA LYS A 107 -24.72 0.10 -5.97
C LYS A 107 -25.54 0.76 -4.85
N LEU A 108 -25.20 2.00 -4.45
CA LEU A 108 -25.89 2.70 -3.37
C LEU A 108 -27.06 3.56 -3.88
N ASP A 109 -27.13 3.82 -5.18
CA ASP A 109 -28.12 4.71 -5.80
C ASP A 109 -29.40 3.95 -6.25
N ASP A 110 -29.46 2.62 -6.12
CA ASP A 110 -30.54 1.77 -6.69
C ASP A 110 -31.60 1.28 -5.65
N ASP A 111 -31.48 1.59 -4.35
CA ASP A 111 -32.32 1.03 -3.27
C ASP A 111 -33.35 2.02 -2.67
N ASP A 112 -34.03 2.83 -3.48
CA ASP A 112 -35.19 3.63 -3.04
C ASP A 112 -36.50 2.86 -3.27
N THR A 113 -36.93 2.08 -2.26
CA THR A 113 -38.27 1.44 -2.24
C THR A 113 -39.33 2.40 -1.71
N ASP A 114 -40.30 2.75 -2.56
CA ASP A 114 -41.50 3.52 -2.21
C ASP A 114 -42.33 2.83 -1.11
N ILE A 115 -42.36 3.42 0.09
CA ILE A 115 -43.24 3.00 1.18
C ILE A 115 -44.57 3.76 1.05
N GLN A 116 -45.61 3.09 0.57
CA GLN A 116 -46.96 3.63 0.59
C GLN A 116 -47.55 3.55 2.01
N ILE A 117 -47.78 4.71 2.63
CA ILE A 117 -48.45 4.83 3.92
C ILE A 117 -49.96 4.91 3.67
N GLU A 118 -50.68 3.82 3.90
CA GLU A 118 -52.15 3.79 3.85
C GLU A 118 -52.75 4.56 5.03
N ASN A 119 -53.11 5.82 4.81
CA ASN A 119 -53.95 6.59 5.73
C ASN A 119 -55.42 6.27 5.47
N LYS A 120 -55.99 5.31 6.20
CA LYS A 120 -57.43 5.02 6.14
C LYS A 120 -58.20 6.05 6.98
N PRO A 121 -59.21 6.76 6.43
CA PRO A 121 -59.96 7.76 7.16
C PRO A 121 -60.83 7.11 8.23
N ASN A 122 -60.85 7.72 9.42
CA ASN A 122 -61.39 7.15 10.65
C ASN A 122 -62.78 7.71 11.00
N ASN A 123 -63.66 7.80 9.99
CA ASN A 123 -64.98 8.46 10.08
C ASN A 123 -65.84 7.93 11.24
N ASN A 124 -65.73 6.64 11.56
CA ASN A 124 -66.52 6.02 12.64
C ASN A 124 -66.18 6.54 14.05
N ARG A 125 -64.96 7.08 14.24
CA ARG A 125 -64.53 7.60 15.55
C ARG A 125 -65.03 9.00 15.81
N GLU A 126 -65.01 9.83 14.77
CA GLU A 126 -65.53 11.19 14.83
C GLU A 126 -67.03 11.16 15.12
N ASP A 127 -67.76 10.27 14.45
CA ASP A 127 -69.18 10.02 14.71
C ASP A 127 -69.46 9.58 16.15
N LEU A 128 -68.60 8.73 16.74
CA LEU A 128 -68.75 8.31 18.13
C LEU A 128 -68.54 9.50 19.08
N LEU A 129 -67.48 10.28 18.87
CA LEU A 129 -67.17 11.45 19.70
C LEU A 129 -68.27 12.50 19.64
N GLU A 130 -68.80 12.79 18.45
CA GLU A 130 -69.93 13.71 18.27
C GLU A 130 -71.18 13.21 19.01
N LYS A 131 -71.56 11.93 18.82
CA LYS A 131 -72.69 11.31 19.54
C LYS A 131 -72.52 11.37 21.06
N THR A 132 -71.31 11.11 21.56
CA THR A 132 -71.02 11.19 22.99
C THR A 132 -71.16 12.62 23.52
N GLY A 133 -70.65 13.63 22.78
CA GLY A 133 -70.76 15.04 23.14
C GLY A 133 -72.21 15.50 23.24
N GLU A 134 -73.02 15.19 22.22
CA GLU A 134 -74.45 15.50 22.23
C GLU A 134 -75.22 14.80 23.36
N ALA A 135 -74.84 13.56 23.70
CA ALA A 135 -75.47 12.83 24.80
C ALA A 135 -75.14 13.46 26.16
N ILE A 136 -73.90 13.91 26.35
CA ILE A 136 -73.44 14.59 27.58
C ILE A 136 -74.19 15.92 27.73
N GLU A 137 -74.27 16.72 26.66
CA GLU A 137 -74.98 17.99 26.69
C GLU A 137 -76.47 17.82 27.00
N ARG A 138 -77.14 16.87 26.32
CA ARG A 138 -78.56 16.54 26.59
C ARG A 138 -78.78 16.12 28.04
N PHE A 139 -77.91 15.26 28.57
CA PHE A 139 -77.97 14.80 29.95
C PHE A 139 -77.78 15.96 30.94
N MET A 140 -76.72 16.77 30.77
CA MET A 140 -76.42 17.90 31.65
C MET A 140 -77.52 18.95 31.64
N ASN A 141 -78.03 19.31 30.46
CA ASN A 141 -79.08 20.32 30.32
C ASN A 141 -80.38 19.87 31.00
N ARG A 142 -80.71 18.58 30.88
CA ARG A 142 -81.92 18.01 31.49
C ARG A 142 -81.77 17.82 33.00
N ALA A 143 -80.61 17.38 33.48
CA ALA A 143 -80.29 17.30 34.90
C ALA A 143 -80.36 18.68 35.58
N LYS A 144 -79.73 19.71 34.97
CA LYS A 144 -79.80 21.10 35.46
C LYS A 144 -81.23 21.64 35.49
N SER A 145 -82.03 21.35 34.47
CA SER A 145 -83.44 21.81 34.41
C SER A 145 -84.29 21.18 35.51
N ASN A 146 -84.13 19.88 35.78
CA ASN A 146 -84.86 19.21 36.86
C ASN A 146 -84.42 19.70 38.25
N TYR A 147 -83.12 19.93 38.44
CA TYR A 147 -82.59 20.53 39.66
C TYR A 147 -83.15 21.93 39.92
N GLN A 148 -83.13 22.81 38.92
CA GLN A 148 -83.67 24.18 39.03
C GLN A 148 -85.17 24.23 39.33
N ARG A 149 -85.91 23.20 38.94
CA ARG A 149 -87.37 23.09 39.14
C ARG A 149 -87.74 22.26 40.37
N ASN A 150 -86.76 21.82 41.17
CA ASN A 150 -86.95 20.92 42.32
C ASN A 150 -87.79 19.68 41.96
N ARG A 151 -87.56 19.08 40.79
CA ARG A 151 -88.22 17.84 40.36
C ARG A 151 -87.31 16.65 40.56
N ASP A 152 -87.90 15.53 40.96
CA ASP A 152 -87.18 14.29 41.17
C ASP A 152 -86.60 13.76 39.86
N VAL A 153 -85.28 13.66 39.84
CA VAL A 153 -84.43 13.19 38.72
C VAL A 153 -84.80 11.77 38.29
N ILE A 154 -85.24 10.94 39.23
CA ILE A 154 -85.60 9.53 39.02
C ILE A 154 -86.88 9.39 38.18
N SER A 155 -87.76 10.40 38.21
CA SER A 155 -89.01 10.39 37.46
C SER A 155 -88.86 10.75 35.97
N ASP A 156 -87.70 11.29 35.56
CA ASP A 156 -87.47 11.73 34.17
C ASP A 156 -86.89 10.60 33.33
N THR A 157 -87.78 9.93 32.58
CA THR A 157 -87.44 8.81 31.69
C THR A 157 -86.43 9.18 30.60
N ALA A 158 -86.41 10.43 30.14
CA ALA A 158 -85.47 10.88 29.11
C ALA A 158 -84.08 11.19 29.68
N LEU A 159 -84.00 11.56 30.97
CA LEU A 159 -82.72 11.66 31.64
C LEU A 159 -82.11 10.28 31.87
N LEU A 160 -82.93 9.30 32.26
CA LEU A 160 -82.53 7.91 32.38
C LEU A 160 -82.07 7.33 31.04
N SER A 161 -82.78 7.62 29.93
CA SER A 161 -82.36 7.16 28.60
C SER A 161 -81.05 7.78 28.15
N ALA A 162 -80.83 9.07 28.44
CA ALA A 162 -79.56 9.74 28.17
C ALA A 162 -78.42 9.15 29.00
N PHE A 163 -78.68 8.78 30.27
CA PHE A 163 -77.71 8.11 31.12
C PHE A 163 -77.30 6.72 30.59
N ILE A 164 -78.27 5.91 30.14
CA ILE A 164 -78.00 4.61 29.54
C ILE A 164 -77.17 4.76 28.25
N LEU A 165 -77.50 5.73 27.40
CA LEU A 165 -76.73 6.04 26.19
C LEU A 165 -75.29 6.44 26.52
N LEU A 166 -75.11 7.31 27.53
CA LEU A 166 -73.79 7.71 28.02
C LEU A 166 -72.97 6.52 28.53
N GLN A 167 -73.62 5.58 29.24
CA GLN A 167 -72.94 4.39 29.73
C GLN A 167 -72.44 3.50 28.58
N THR A 168 -73.24 3.33 27.52
CA THR A 168 -72.81 2.59 26.32
C THR A 168 -71.65 3.29 25.63
N CYS A 169 -71.79 4.59 25.39
CA CYS A 169 -70.76 5.43 24.80
C CYS A 169 -69.45 5.45 25.61
N ALA A 170 -69.52 5.38 26.94
CA ALA A 170 -68.35 5.33 27.81
C ALA A 170 -67.52 4.05 27.59
N ASN A 171 -68.18 2.90 27.43
CA ASN A 171 -67.50 1.64 27.13
C ASN A 171 -66.83 1.68 25.75
N ASP A 172 -67.52 2.21 24.74
CA ASP A 172 -66.98 2.35 23.38
C ASP A 172 -65.78 3.32 23.34
N LEU A 173 -65.81 4.40 24.13
CA LEU A 173 -64.69 5.34 24.27
C LEU A 173 -63.48 4.70 24.97
N GLU A 174 -63.70 3.84 25.96
CA GLU A 174 -62.62 3.11 26.63
C GLU A 174 -61.92 2.14 25.67
N GLN A 175 -62.70 1.41 24.86
CA GLN A 175 -62.16 0.57 23.79
C GLN A 175 -61.38 1.39 22.77
N LEU A 176 -61.93 2.54 22.35
CA LEU A 176 -61.25 3.41 21.40
C LEU A 176 -59.91 3.93 21.94
N LYS A 177 -59.88 4.31 23.21
CA LYS A 177 -58.66 4.74 23.89
C LYS A 177 -57.64 3.62 23.94
N TYR A 178 -58.06 2.41 24.28
CA TYR A 178 -57.20 1.23 24.29
C TYR A 178 -56.57 0.97 22.91
N ASP A 179 -57.37 1.00 21.85
CA ASP A 179 -56.88 0.80 20.48
C ASP A 179 -55.87 1.89 20.05
N LEU A 180 -56.14 3.14 20.44
CA LEU A 180 -55.21 4.25 20.23
C LEU A 180 -53.89 4.09 20.96
N ASP A 181 -53.95 3.68 22.22
CA ASP A 181 -52.74 3.45 23.02
C ASP A 181 -51.91 2.31 22.42
N HIS A 182 -52.55 1.26 21.90
CA HIS A 182 -51.87 0.18 21.15
C HIS A 182 -51.23 0.66 19.85
N GLN A 183 -51.96 1.45 19.06
CA GLN A 183 -51.40 2.04 17.85
C GLN A 183 -50.20 2.93 18.16
N ARG A 184 -50.31 3.78 19.20
CA ARG A 184 -49.20 4.61 19.66
C ARG A 184 -48.00 3.74 20.04
N GLN A 185 -48.19 2.72 20.88
CA GLN A 185 -47.12 1.82 21.32
C GLN A 185 -46.45 1.09 20.13
N HIS A 186 -47.23 0.68 19.13
CA HIS A 186 -46.71 0.07 17.91
C HIS A 186 -45.79 1.03 17.15
N TYR A 187 -46.22 2.28 16.95
CA TYR A 187 -45.41 3.29 16.27
C TYR A 187 -44.19 3.74 17.10
N GLU A 188 -44.31 3.82 18.43
CA GLU A 188 -43.17 4.07 19.34
C GLU A 188 -42.10 2.97 19.21
N THR A 189 -42.52 1.71 19.19
CA THR A 189 -41.61 0.57 18.99
C THR A 189 -40.94 0.62 17.62
N LEU A 190 -41.68 1.01 16.57
CA LEU A 190 -41.11 1.17 15.24
C LEU A 190 -40.11 2.34 15.19
N GLN A 191 -40.43 3.45 15.86
CA GLN A 191 -39.55 4.61 15.98
C GLN A 191 -38.25 4.28 16.74
N GLU A 192 -38.34 3.46 17.79
CA GLU A 192 -37.17 2.95 18.52
C GLU A 192 -36.26 2.15 17.59
N LYS A 193 -36.82 1.22 16.80
CA LYS A 193 -36.05 0.46 15.79
C LYS A 193 -35.41 1.36 14.72
N LEU A 194 -36.11 2.40 14.27
CA LEU A 194 -35.53 3.37 13.33
C LEU A 194 -34.36 4.14 13.94
N THR A 195 -34.45 4.46 15.24
CA THR A 195 -33.36 5.08 16.00
C THR A 195 -32.16 4.13 16.09
N GLU A 196 -32.40 2.85 16.43
CA GLU A 196 -31.35 1.83 16.47
C GLU A 196 -30.64 1.66 15.12
N LEU A 197 -31.39 1.62 14.01
CA LEU A 197 -30.82 1.55 12.67
C LEU A 197 -29.97 2.78 12.31
N ARG A 198 -30.42 3.97 12.74
CA ARG A 198 -29.66 5.20 12.55
C ARG A 198 -28.34 5.14 13.31
N ASP A 199 -28.36 4.75 14.58
CA ASP A 199 -27.17 4.65 15.42
C ASP A 199 -26.19 3.61 14.86
N ALA A 200 -26.69 2.46 14.41
CA ALA A 200 -25.89 1.44 13.75
C ALA A 200 -25.23 1.96 12.46
N ARG A 201 -25.96 2.76 11.67
CA ARG A 201 -25.40 3.39 10.45
C ARG A 201 -24.31 4.41 10.79
N GLU A 202 -24.52 5.23 11.81
CA GLU A 202 -23.53 6.20 12.28
C GLU A 202 -22.27 5.49 12.78
N ALA A 203 -22.42 4.42 13.57
CA ALA A 203 -21.30 3.58 14.01
C ALA A 203 -20.53 2.95 12.82
N LEU A 204 -21.22 2.43 11.82
CA LEU A 204 -20.58 1.89 10.61
C LEU A 204 -19.83 2.96 9.82
N ASN A 205 -20.37 4.17 9.72
CA ASN A 205 -19.69 5.28 9.06
C ASN A 205 -18.41 5.68 9.79
N MET A 206 -18.44 5.70 11.13
CA MET A 206 -17.25 5.93 11.95
C MET A 206 -16.18 4.87 11.71
N LEU A 207 -16.54 3.58 11.72
CA LEU A 207 -15.59 2.49 11.45
C LEU A 207 -14.99 2.58 10.03
N ARG A 208 -15.80 2.94 9.03
CA ARG A 208 -15.30 3.16 7.67
C ARG A 208 -14.31 4.31 7.61
N TYR A 209 -14.62 5.42 8.29
CA TYR A 209 -13.72 6.57 8.38
C TYR A 209 -12.40 6.20 9.06
N GLU A 210 -12.45 5.54 10.21
CA GLU A 210 -11.25 5.07 10.93
C GLU A 210 -10.40 4.12 10.09
N HIS A 211 -11.03 3.19 9.37
CA HIS A 211 -10.33 2.28 8.47
C HIS A 211 -9.63 3.02 7.32
N HIS A 212 -10.29 4.01 6.70
CA HIS A 212 -9.68 4.82 5.65
C HIS A 212 -8.52 5.69 6.18
N GLU A 213 -8.68 6.30 7.35
CA GLU A 213 -7.63 7.04 8.05
C GLU A 213 -6.42 6.13 8.33
N LYS A 214 -6.66 4.93 8.87
CA LYS A 214 -5.60 3.95 9.16
C LYS A 214 -4.85 3.54 7.90
N LYS A 215 -5.54 3.21 6.80
CA LYS A 215 -4.90 2.88 5.50
C LYS A 215 -4.03 4.04 5.01
N ARG A 216 -4.51 5.29 5.14
CA ARG A 216 -3.74 6.49 4.76
C ARG A 216 -2.50 6.68 5.64
N GLN A 217 -2.62 6.46 6.95
CA GLN A 217 -1.50 6.53 7.88
C GLN A 217 -0.44 5.47 7.56
N GLU A 218 -0.85 4.22 7.33
CA GLU A 218 0.04 3.12 6.95
C GLU A 218 0.80 3.43 5.65
N GLN A 219 0.11 3.95 4.64
CA GLN A 219 0.74 4.39 3.39
C GLN A 219 1.74 5.52 3.61
N ASN A 220 1.37 6.55 4.39
CA ASN A 220 2.26 7.65 4.72
C ASN A 220 3.51 7.20 5.48
N HIS A 221 3.36 6.25 6.42
CA HIS A 221 4.47 5.65 7.16
C HIS A 221 5.39 4.85 6.24
N PHE A 222 4.83 4.05 5.33
CA PHE A 222 5.60 3.32 4.33
C PHE A 222 6.39 4.26 3.41
N ASP A 223 5.75 5.31 2.88
CA ASP A 223 6.40 6.31 2.04
C ASP A 223 7.50 7.08 2.79
N HIS A 224 7.27 7.37 4.07
CA HIS A 224 8.28 7.98 4.92
C HIS A 224 9.50 7.06 5.09
N GLN A 225 9.30 5.77 5.39
CA GLN A 225 10.39 4.80 5.48
C GLN A 225 11.16 4.66 4.17
N ARG A 226 10.45 4.60 3.03
CA ARG A 226 11.08 4.54 1.70
C ARG A 226 11.96 5.77 1.44
N ARG A 227 11.49 6.97 1.79
CA ARG A 227 12.28 8.21 1.68
C ARG A 227 13.52 8.19 2.56
N LEU A 228 13.40 7.74 3.81
CA LEU A 228 14.55 7.63 4.72
C LEU A 228 15.62 6.67 4.18
N LEU A 229 15.22 5.50 3.67
CA LEU A 229 16.13 4.53 3.07
C LEU A 229 16.86 5.12 1.85
N MET A 230 16.15 5.87 1.00
CA MET A 230 16.76 6.56 -0.14
C MET A 230 17.79 7.61 0.32
N ILE A 231 17.47 8.41 1.34
CA ILE A 231 18.39 9.42 1.89
C ILE A 231 19.66 8.75 2.42
N GLN A 232 19.52 7.68 3.19
CA GLN A 232 20.66 6.91 3.71
C GLN A 232 21.52 6.35 2.58
N LYS A 233 20.91 5.70 1.58
CA LYS A 233 21.63 5.16 0.42
C LYS A 233 22.40 6.24 -0.34
N VAL A 234 21.83 7.43 -0.50
CA VAL A 234 22.51 8.57 -1.13
C VAL A 234 23.67 9.07 -0.28
N ALA A 235 23.53 9.12 1.04
CA ALA A 235 24.61 9.50 1.95
C ALA A 235 25.79 8.51 1.85
N ASP A 236 25.52 7.21 1.85
CA ASP A 236 26.54 6.16 1.71
C ASP A 236 27.28 6.26 0.37
N LEU A 237 26.55 6.53 -0.72
CA LEU A 237 27.14 6.73 -2.05
C LEU A 237 28.02 7.99 -2.11
N ARG A 238 27.61 9.08 -1.45
CA ARG A 238 28.43 10.30 -1.36
C ARG A 238 29.71 10.02 -0.57
N GLN A 239 29.61 9.35 0.57
CA GLN A 239 30.77 8.97 1.38
C GLN A 239 31.72 8.07 0.59
N TYR A 240 31.20 7.03 -0.06
CA TYR A 240 31.99 6.15 -0.92
C TYR A 240 32.68 6.93 -2.03
N LYS A 241 31.98 7.86 -2.70
CA LYS A 241 32.56 8.72 -3.74
C LYS A 241 33.71 9.57 -3.18
N HIS A 242 33.54 10.18 -2.00
CA HIS A 242 34.60 10.95 -1.35
C HIS A 242 35.83 10.09 -1.04
N THR A 243 35.64 8.90 -0.45
CA THR A 243 36.74 7.98 -0.15
C THR A 243 37.45 7.50 -1.42
N GLN A 244 36.71 7.20 -2.48
CA GLN A 244 37.31 6.82 -3.76
C GLN A 244 38.20 7.94 -4.33
N ILE A 245 37.71 9.19 -4.33
CA ILE A 245 38.49 10.34 -4.80
C ILE A 245 39.75 10.54 -3.94
N ALA A 246 39.64 10.46 -2.62
CA ALA A 246 40.79 10.56 -1.72
C ALA A 246 41.83 9.48 -2.00
N ASN A 247 41.40 8.22 -2.15
CA ASN A 247 42.30 7.12 -2.51
C ASN A 247 42.98 7.35 -3.87
N TYR A 248 42.28 7.88 -4.87
CA TYR A 248 42.88 8.22 -6.16
C TYR A 248 43.95 9.32 -6.01
N GLN A 249 43.67 10.34 -5.20
CA GLN A 249 44.63 11.42 -4.91
C GLN A 249 45.87 10.90 -4.18
N GLU A 250 45.68 10.05 -3.16
CA GLU A 250 46.79 9.42 -2.42
C GLU A 250 47.64 8.54 -3.33
N ASN A 251 47.03 7.68 -4.14
CA ASN A 251 47.77 6.82 -5.09
C ASN A 251 48.55 7.66 -6.11
N TYR A 252 47.96 8.73 -6.64
CA TYR A 252 48.64 9.64 -7.55
C TYR A 252 49.86 10.32 -6.87
N PHE A 253 49.69 10.78 -5.64
CA PHE A 253 50.78 11.37 -4.86
C PHE A 253 51.91 10.36 -4.57
N GLN A 254 51.56 9.11 -4.24
CA GLN A 254 52.53 8.03 -4.05
C GLN A 254 53.31 7.72 -5.33
N HIS A 255 52.64 7.72 -6.49
CA HIS A 255 53.31 7.55 -7.78
C HIS A 255 54.33 8.66 -8.05
N LEU A 256 53.97 9.93 -7.82
CA LEU A 256 54.89 11.06 -7.98
C LEU A 256 56.12 10.95 -7.05
N LEU A 257 55.91 10.62 -5.78
CA LEU A 257 57.00 10.39 -4.82
C LEU A 257 57.95 9.27 -5.27
N GLN A 258 57.43 8.19 -5.84
CA GLN A 258 58.24 7.10 -6.36
C GLN A 258 59.06 7.53 -7.59
N GLU A 259 58.48 8.31 -8.50
CA GLU A 259 59.19 8.84 -9.66
C GLU A 259 60.33 9.78 -9.26
N GLU A 260 60.09 10.69 -8.31
CA GLU A 260 61.10 11.57 -7.73
C GLU A 260 62.25 10.78 -7.08
N TYR A 261 61.92 9.74 -6.31
CA TYR A 261 62.92 8.86 -5.70
C TYR A 261 63.78 8.15 -6.76
N GLN A 262 63.15 7.56 -7.78
CA GLN A 262 63.84 6.87 -8.86
C GLN A 262 64.75 7.80 -9.66
N MET A 263 64.29 9.02 -9.94
CA MET A 263 65.10 10.03 -10.63
C MET A 263 66.32 10.45 -9.80
N ASN A 264 66.16 10.64 -8.49
CA ASN A 264 67.28 10.93 -7.59
C ASN A 264 68.30 9.80 -7.54
N GLU A 265 67.86 8.55 -7.46
CA GLU A 265 68.76 7.38 -7.51
C GLU A 265 69.51 7.29 -8.84
N ARG A 266 68.84 7.51 -9.98
CA ARG A 266 69.50 7.59 -11.30
C ARG A 266 70.55 8.70 -11.35
N LEU A 267 70.24 9.86 -10.78
CA LEU A 267 71.16 11.00 -10.75
C LEU A 267 72.40 10.70 -9.87
N LYS A 268 72.21 10.02 -8.73
CA LYS A 268 73.32 9.54 -7.89
C LYS A 268 74.20 8.53 -8.64
N GLN A 269 73.59 7.55 -9.31
CA GLN A 269 74.32 6.56 -10.12
C GLN A 269 75.14 7.23 -11.23
N GLN A 270 74.57 8.21 -11.94
CA GLN A 270 75.31 8.97 -12.96
C GLN A 270 76.50 9.73 -12.37
N LYS A 271 76.36 10.33 -11.18
CA LYS A 271 77.48 11.00 -10.50
C LYS A 271 78.60 10.01 -10.15
N LEU A 272 78.25 8.84 -9.62
CA LEU A 272 79.21 7.76 -9.31
C LEU A 272 79.94 7.27 -10.58
N ILE A 273 79.22 7.01 -11.67
CA ILE A 273 79.83 6.57 -12.95
C ILE A 273 80.80 7.62 -13.48
N LYS A 274 80.43 8.90 -13.46
CA LYS A 274 81.35 9.99 -13.85
C LYS A 274 82.60 10.02 -12.97
N GLN A 275 82.48 9.86 -11.66
CA GLN A 275 83.66 9.80 -10.77
C GLN A 275 84.58 8.62 -11.07
N VAL A 276 84.05 7.46 -11.44
CA VAL A 276 84.85 6.28 -11.83
C VAL A 276 85.48 6.46 -13.23
N GLN A 277 84.82 7.14 -14.17
CA GLN A 277 85.34 7.38 -15.52
C GLN A 277 86.37 8.51 -15.62
N PHE A 278 86.37 9.48 -14.69
CA PHE A 278 87.34 10.60 -14.65
C PHE A 278 88.42 10.44 -13.55
N GLY A 279 88.50 9.27 -12.91
CA GLY A 279 89.43 8.96 -11.81
C GLY A 279 90.43 7.84 -12.13
N SER A 280 90.67 7.52 -13.41
CA SER A 280 91.74 6.63 -13.89
C SER A 280 92.69 7.38 -14.81
#